data_AF-A0A964Q3M8-F1
#
_entry.id   AF-A0A964Q3M8-F1
#
_cell.length_a   1.000
_cell.length_b   1.000
_cell.length_c   1.000
_cell.angle_alpha   90.00
_cell.angle_beta   90.00
_cell.angle_gamma   90.00
#
_symmetry.space_group_name_H-M   'P 1'
#
loop_
_entity.id
_entity.type
_entity.pdbx_description
1 polymer ?
#
loop_
_entity_poly.entity_id
_entity_poly.type
_entity_poly.pdbx_seq_one_letter_code
_entity_poly.pdbx_strand_id
1 'polypeptide(L)'
;MRQLTWTMLGRFRRGFTLVELLVAMGIIVLLATITAVFYPKASDDNALAMGANRVQMMVVSGRQKARRDHLVTGVRLIPDVNTGNFQKLLLVQKPADLTGYSLGNLNITKPAAGVYLANFVTDVWGGDFEAMVMPWDYLVVNSTRQATYFSAYGASGKILQIGANLDDPASPIKNMLRDYRIIRQARPVPGEEPLELPIGYEIMLTPSGTPRSQLPPVIGSNYDILFDMAGGNANIGNNQDVFLWMHKIGSSDYNSDAIIAIRKRTGAVGVFSPGPATDVFLFARDPRVEGL
;
A
#
# COMPACT_ATOMS: atom_id res chain seq x y z
N MET A 1 -57.49 42.76 35.88
CA MET A 1 -56.15 42.49 36.46
C MET A 1 -56.28 41.43 37.54
N ARG A 2 -55.80 40.20 37.29
CA ARG A 2 -55.74 39.10 38.26
C ARG A 2 -54.27 38.88 38.61
N GLN A 3 -53.89 39.10 39.86
CA GLN A 3 -52.54 38.80 40.34
C GLN A 3 -52.42 37.30 40.60
N LEU A 4 -51.47 36.65 39.93
CA LEU A 4 -51.08 35.26 40.15
C LEU A 4 -50.07 35.22 41.29
N THR A 5 -50.56 34.84 42.47
CA THR A 5 -49.75 34.65 43.67
C THR A 5 -49.03 33.31 43.59
N TRP A 6 -47.78 33.32 43.13
CA TRP A 6 -46.91 32.14 43.16
C TRP A 6 -46.53 31.81 44.60
N THR A 7 -47.15 30.76 45.14
CA THR A 7 -46.78 30.19 46.43
C THR A 7 -45.47 29.42 46.26
N MET A 8 -44.35 30.06 46.61
CA MET A 8 -43.05 29.39 46.70
C MET A 8 -43.05 28.40 47.87
N LEU A 9 -43.53 27.19 47.63
CA LEU A 9 -43.31 26.06 48.52
C LEU A 9 -41.83 25.67 48.43
N GLY A 10 -41.03 26.22 49.35
CA GLY A 10 -39.63 25.86 49.55
C GLY A 10 -39.51 24.37 49.84
N ARG A 11 -39.14 23.60 48.81
CA ARG A 11 -38.87 22.16 48.92
C ARG A 11 -37.60 22.00 49.74
N PHE A 12 -37.73 21.65 51.02
CA PHE A 12 -36.61 21.32 51.89
C PHE A 12 -35.76 20.23 51.23
N ARG A 13 -34.54 20.57 50.84
CA ARG A 13 -33.54 19.60 50.41
C ARG A 13 -33.03 18.93 51.69
N ARG A 14 -33.39 17.66 51.90
CA ARG A 14 -32.77 16.83 52.92
C ARG A 14 -31.27 16.75 52.61
N GLY A 15 -30.43 17.12 53.56
CA GLY A 15 -28.98 16.97 53.43
C GLY A 15 -28.63 15.48 53.38
N PHE A 16 -27.68 15.11 52.51
CA PHE A 16 -27.14 13.76 52.49
C PHE A 16 -26.43 13.48 53.82
N THR A 17 -26.68 12.30 54.37
CA THR A 17 -25.97 11.83 55.56
C THR A 17 -24.51 11.54 55.22
N LEU A 18 -23.62 11.66 56.21
CA LEU A 18 -22.19 11.40 56.03
C LEU A 18 -21.93 9.99 55.48
N VAL A 19 -22.73 9.01 55.93
CA VAL A 19 -22.65 7.62 55.46
C VAL A 19 -23.02 7.51 53.98
N GLU A 20 -24.05 8.20 53.50
CA GLU A 20 -24.43 8.19 52.08
C GLU A 20 -23.32 8.76 51.19
N LEU A 21 -22.65 9.83 51.63
CA LEU A 21 -21.54 10.43 50.88
C LEU A 21 -20.35 9.47 50.82
N LEU A 22 -20.03 8.79 51.92
CA LEU A 22 -18.95 7.80 51.97
C LEU A 22 -19.22 6.62 51.03
N VAL A 23 -20.44 6.09 51.04
CA VAL A 23 -20.84 5.00 50.12
C VAL A 23 -20.79 5.47 48.67
N ALA A 24 -21.26 6.68 48.36
CA ALA A 24 -21.20 7.24 47.01
C ALA A 24 -19.76 7.38 46.50
N MET A 25 -18.84 7.90 47.33
CA MET A 25 -17.42 7.97 46.97
C MET A 25 -16.81 6.59 46.75
N GLY A 26 -17.15 5.61 47.58
CA GLY A 26 -16.70 4.22 47.40
C GLY A 26 -17.13 3.63 46.06
N ILE A 27 -18.39 3.85 45.66
CA ILE A 27 -18.91 3.39 44.36
C ILE A 27 -18.21 4.10 43.19
N ILE A 28 -17.99 5.42 43.28
CA ILE A 28 -17.31 6.18 42.22
C ILE A 28 -15.87 5.69 42.03
N VAL A 29 -15.13 5.45 43.12
CA VAL A 29 -13.76 4.92 43.04
C VAL A 29 -13.76 3.53 42.41
N LEU A 30 -14.69 2.66 42.79
CA LEU A 30 -14.82 1.32 42.20
C LEU A 30 -15.13 1.38 40.70
N LEU A 31 -16.04 2.25 40.26
CA LEU A 31 -16.36 2.40 38.84
C LEU A 31 -15.20 3.01 38.04
N ALA A 32 -14.48 3.96 38.64
CA ALA A 32 -13.30 4.56 38.03
C ALA A 32 -12.17 3.55 37.83
N THR A 33 -11.92 2.66 38.80
CA THR A 33 -10.89 1.61 38.67
C THR A 33 -11.24 0.60 37.60
N ILE A 34 -12.50 0.16 37.51
CA ILE A 34 -12.96 -0.73 36.45
C ILE A 34 -12.78 -0.06 35.08
N THR A 35 -13.21 1.20 34.94
CA THR A 35 -13.12 1.94 33.67
C THR A 35 -11.66 2.12 33.22
N ALA A 36 -10.75 2.44 34.14
CA ALA A 36 -9.33 2.62 33.84
C ALA A 36 -8.65 1.35 33.29
N VAL A 37 -9.10 0.16 33.70
CA VAL A 37 -8.55 -1.12 33.21
C VAL A 37 -9.03 -1.44 31.79
N PHE A 38 -10.26 -1.10 31.42
CA PHE A 38 -10.83 -1.45 30.11
C PHE A 38 -10.62 -0.40 29.02
N TYR A 39 -10.39 0.87 29.38
CA TYR A 39 -10.27 1.96 28.40
C TYR A 39 -9.15 1.78 27.35
N PRO A 40 -7.92 1.37 27.71
CA PRO A 40 -6.84 1.23 26.72
C PRO A 40 -7.17 0.23 25.62
N LYS A 41 -7.75 -0.93 25.98
CA LYS A 41 -8.08 -2.00 25.04
C LYS A 41 -9.15 -1.56 24.03
N ALA A 42 -10.21 -0.88 24.49
CA ALA A 42 -11.24 -0.37 23.60
C ALA A 42 -10.69 0.69 22.63
N SER A 43 -9.75 1.52 23.07
CA SER A 43 -9.08 2.49 22.20
C SER A 43 -8.20 1.82 21.14
N ASP A 44 -7.48 0.76 21.52
CA ASP A 44 -6.64 0.00 20.60
C ASP A 44 -7.48 -0.67 19.50
N ASP A 45 -8.54 -1.41 19.87
CA ASP A 45 -9.42 -2.09 18.92
C ASP A 45 -10.08 -1.10 17.94
N ASN A 46 -10.47 0.08 18.43
CA ASN A 46 -11.02 1.14 17.58
C ASN A 46 -9.98 1.69 16.60
N ALA A 47 -8.74 1.92 17.05
CA ALA A 47 -7.66 2.40 16.19
C ALA A 47 -7.30 1.37 15.11
N LEU A 48 -7.27 0.08 15.44
CA LEU A 48 -7.11 -0.99 14.48
C LEU A 48 -8.26 -0.99 13.46
N ALA A 49 -9.52 -1.03 13.90
CA ALA A 49 -10.66 -1.03 12.99
C ALA A 49 -10.65 0.19 12.05
N MET A 50 -10.29 1.37 12.57
CA MET A 50 -10.12 2.58 11.77
C MET A 50 -8.98 2.45 10.75
N GLY A 51 -7.84 1.88 11.14
CA GLY A 51 -6.72 1.64 10.24
C GLY A 51 -7.09 0.71 9.09
N ALA A 52 -7.75 -0.42 9.39
CA ALA A 52 -8.15 -1.39 8.38
C ALA A 52 -9.14 -0.78 7.40
N ASN A 53 -10.13 -0.03 7.91
CA ASN A 53 -11.10 0.67 7.06
C ASN A 53 -10.42 1.71 6.17
N ARG A 54 -9.43 2.47 6.67
CA ARG A 54 -8.65 3.42 5.86
C ARG A 54 -7.92 2.74 4.71
N VAL A 55 -7.24 1.62 4.99
CA VAL A 55 -6.54 0.85 3.95
C VAL A 55 -7.53 0.29 2.93
N GLN A 56 -8.63 -0.34 3.39
CA GLN A 56 -9.67 -0.88 2.53
C GLN A 56 -10.23 0.20 1.60
N MET A 57 -10.58 1.37 2.13
CA MET A 57 -11.10 2.49 1.34
C MET A 57 -10.09 2.99 0.30
N MET A 58 -8.81 3.07 0.65
CA MET A 58 -7.76 3.49 -0.27
C MET A 58 -7.58 2.50 -1.43
N VAL A 59 -7.57 1.20 -1.12
CA VAL A 59 -7.46 0.13 -2.13
C VAL A 59 -8.69 0.11 -3.04
N VAL A 60 -9.89 0.23 -2.48
CA VAL A 60 -11.13 0.31 -3.26
C VAL A 60 -11.15 1.56 -4.16
N SER A 61 -10.67 2.70 -3.66
CA SER A 61 -10.52 3.94 -4.44
C SER A 61 -9.59 3.73 -5.64
N GLY A 62 -8.41 3.12 -5.42
CA GLY A 62 -7.48 2.80 -6.50
C GLY A 62 -8.08 1.90 -7.58
N ARG A 63 -8.84 0.87 -7.19
CA ARG A 63 -9.57 0.00 -8.11
C ARG A 63 -10.66 0.74 -8.89
N GLN A 64 -11.47 1.57 -8.22
CA GLN A 64 -12.51 2.36 -8.87
C GLN A 64 -11.91 3.36 -9.87
N LYS A 65 -10.79 3.99 -9.50
CA LYS A 65 -10.03 4.89 -10.38
C LYS A 65 -9.49 4.14 -11.60
N ALA A 66 -8.96 2.93 -11.43
CA ALA A 66 -8.49 2.10 -12.55
C ALA A 66 -9.60 1.79 -13.56
N ARG A 67 -10.80 1.46 -13.07
CA ARG A 67 -11.99 1.19 -13.90
C ARG A 67 -12.52 2.44 -14.59
N ARG A 68 -12.56 3.58 -13.89
CA ARG A 68 -13.09 4.84 -14.40
C ARG A 68 -12.18 5.47 -15.46
N ASP A 69 -10.88 5.50 -15.19
CA ASP A 69 -9.91 6.21 -16.02
C ASP A 69 -9.33 5.31 -17.12
N HIS A 70 -9.70 4.01 -17.14
CA HIS A 70 -9.16 3.00 -18.06
C HIS A 70 -7.63 2.93 -18.06
N LEU A 71 -7.02 3.14 -16.89
CA LEU A 71 -5.58 3.14 -16.70
C LEU A 71 -5.23 2.29 -15.49
N VAL A 72 -4.14 1.53 -15.57
CA VAL A 72 -3.69 0.70 -14.44
C VAL A 72 -3.36 1.61 -13.27
N THR A 73 -4.13 1.48 -12.18
CA THR A 73 -4.08 2.39 -11.02
C THR A 73 -4.16 1.55 -9.75
N GLY A 74 -3.55 2.03 -8.67
CA GLY A 74 -3.44 1.24 -7.45
C GLY A 74 -2.89 2.01 -6.27
N VAL A 75 -2.41 1.28 -5.28
CA VAL A 75 -1.90 1.83 -4.03
C VAL A 75 -0.46 1.38 -3.82
N ARG A 76 0.41 2.33 -3.51
CA ARG A 76 1.79 2.11 -3.09
C ARG A 76 1.88 2.16 -1.58
N LEU A 77 2.43 1.11 -0.99
CA LEU A 77 2.84 1.09 0.40
C LEU A 77 4.24 1.68 0.50
N ILE A 78 4.40 2.69 1.35
CA ILE A 78 5.68 3.36 1.61
C ILE A 78 6.21 2.85 2.95
N PRO A 79 7.40 2.23 2.97
CA PRO A 79 7.98 1.72 4.20
C PRO A 79 8.46 2.87 5.08
N ASP A 80 8.31 2.69 6.38
CA ASP A 80 9.01 3.50 7.37
C ASP A 80 10.50 3.12 7.38
N VAL A 81 11.36 4.14 7.46
CA VAL A 81 12.82 3.98 7.35
C VAL A 81 13.43 3.22 8.52
N ASN A 82 12.76 3.20 9.68
CA ASN A 82 13.29 2.58 10.90
C ASN A 82 12.86 1.12 11.02
N THR A 83 11.60 0.82 10.69
CA THR A 83 11.01 -0.51 10.86
C THR A 83 11.08 -1.37 9.60
N GLY A 84 11.07 -0.75 8.41
CA GLY A 84 10.90 -1.45 7.13
C GLY A 84 9.46 -1.92 6.86
N ASN A 85 8.55 -1.75 7.82
CA ASN A 85 7.12 -1.99 7.67
C ASN A 85 6.44 -0.76 7.08
N PHE A 86 5.19 -0.89 6.63
CA PHE A 86 4.52 0.18 5.89
C PHE A 86 3.56 0.96 6.78
N GLN A 87 3.74 2.28 6.86
CA GLN A 87 2.89 3.17 7.66
C GLN A 87 2.10 4.19 6.83
N LYS A 88 2.44 4.31 5.54
CA LYS A 88 1.81 5.25 4.62
C LYS A 88 1.40 4.55 3.33
N LEU A 89 0.27 4.98 2.79
CA LEU A 89 -0.27 4.51 1.53
C LEU A 89 -0.42 5.70 0.58
N LEU A 90 -0.03 5.53 -0.67
CA LEU A 90 -0.11 6.59 -1.67
C LEU A 90 -0.79 6.06 -2.93
N LEU A 91 -1.67 6.86 -3.53
CA LEU A 91 -2.30 6.49 -4.78
C LEU A 91 -1.29 6.60 -5.91
N VAL A 92 -1.17 5.52 -6.69
CA VAL A 92 -0.23 5.46 -7.81
C VAL A 92 -0.92 5.02 -9.08
N GLN A 93 -0.45 5.54 -10.21
CA GLN A 93 -0.95 5.21 -11.53
C GLN A 93 0.23 4.77 -12.41
N LYS A 94 0.06 3.65 -13.10
CA LYS A 94 1.04 3.13 -14.05
C LYS A 94 0.82 3.79 -15.42
N PRO A 95 1.79 4.58 -15.91
CA PRO A 95 1.71 5.15 -17.25
C PRO A 95 1.76 4.03 -18.31
N ALA A 96 1.23 4.30 -19.51
CA ALA A 96 1.27 3.34 -20.62
C ALA A 96 2.70 2.90 -20.98
N ASP A 97 2.92 1.64 -21.34
CA ASP A 97 4.25 1.18 -21.75
C ASP A 97 4.72 1.94 -23.01
N LEU A 98 6.02 2.23 -23.10
CA LEU A 98 6.60 2.84 -24.29
C LEU A 98 7.14 1.74 -25.19
N THR A 99 7.06 1.89 -26.51
CA THR A 99 7.58 0.91 -27.46
C THR A 99 8.70 1.50 -28.30
N GLY A 100 9.55 0.66 -28.89
CA GLY A 100 10.57 1.14 -29.83
C GLY A 100 10.00 1.88 -31.03
N TYR A 101 8.73 1.69 -31.38
CA TYR A 101 8.06 2.51 -32.39
C TYR A 101 7.89 3.97 -31.93
N SER A 102 7.60 4.20 -30.66
CA SER A 102 7.47 5.56 -30.09
C SER A 102 8.80 6.22 -29.77
N LEU A 103 9.82 5.44 -29.39
CA LEU A 103 11.10 5.94 -28.88
C LEU A 103 12.24 5.89 -29.91
N GLY A 104 12.01 5.25 -31.06
CA GLY A 104 12.99 5.09 -32.12
C GLY A 104 13.97 3.95 -31.85
N ASN A 105 15.20 4.14 -32.30
CA ASN A 105 16.21 3.09 -32.27
C ASN A 105 16.96 3.11 -30.94
N LEU A 106 17.06 1.95 -30.30
CA LEU A 106 17.85 1.74 -29.09
C LEU A 106 19.22 1.13 -29.44
N ASN A 107 20.28 1.78 -28.98
CA ASN A 107 21.65 1.28 -29.05
C ASN A 107 22.13 0.92 -27.64
N ILE A 108 22.41 -0.36 -27.37
CA ILE A 108 22.96 -0.81 -26.09
C ILE A 108 24.46 -0.99 -26.24
N THR A 109 25.23 -0.23 -25.48
CA THR A 109 26.70 -0.29 -25.49
C THR A 109 27.22 -0.77 -24.14
N LYS A 110 28.15 -1.72 -24.14
CA LYS A 110 28.87 -2.14 -22.94
C LYS A 110 30.21 -1.39 -22.87
N PRO A 111 30.34 -0.31 -22.07
CA PRO A 111 31.63 0.29 -21.78
C PRO A 111 32.53 -0.70 -21.01
N ALA A 112 33.84 -0.48 -21.06
CA ALA A 112 34.85 -1.32 -20.42
C ALA A 112 34.65 -1.50 -18.89
N ALA A 113 33.90 -0.60 -18.25
CA ALA A 113 33.57 -0.64 -16.82
C ALA A 113 32.40 -1.58 -16.45
N GLY A 114 31.85 -2.35 -17.39
CA GLY A 114 30.82 -3.36 -17.09
C GLY A 114 29.39 -2.84 -16.86
N VAL A 115 29.16 -1.52 -16.96
CA VAL A 115 27.82 -0.91 -16.84
C VAL A 115 27.22 -0.69 -18.21
N TYR A 116 26.19 -1.44 -18.59
CA TYR A 116 25.53 -1.26 -19.89
C TYR A 116 24.86 0.11 -20.00
N LEU A 117 25.02 0.77 -21.15
CA LEU A 117 24.41 2.05 -21.47
C LEU A 117 23.39 1.86 -22.60
N ALA A 118 22.12 2.19 -22.33
CA ALA A 118 21.09 2.33 -23.34
C ALA A 118 21.10 3.77 -23.87
N ASN A 119 21.36 3.94 -25.16
CA ASN A 119 21.31 5.22 -25.85
C ASN A 119 20.16 5.23 -26.87
N PHE A 120 19.25 6.19 -26.73
CA PHE A 120 18.13 6.38 -27.65
C PHE A 120 18.52 7.37 -28.74
N VAL A 121 18.53 6.92 -29.99
CA VAL A 121 19.13 7.67 -31.11
C VAL A 121 18.28 8.87 -31.55
N THR A 122 16.97 8.85 -31.31
CA THR A 122 16.06 9.91 -31.76
C THR A 122 15.61 10.77 -30.59
N ASP A 123 15.60 12.09 -30.80
CA ASP A 123 14.87 13.00 -29.92
C ASP A 123 13.39 12.61 -29.95
N VAL A 124 12.87 12.26 -28.78
CA VAL A 124 11.48 11.83 -28.61
C VAL A 124 10.62 13.07 -28.74
N TRP A 125 10.19 13.40 -29.97
CA TRP A 125 9.10 14.33 -30.28
C TRP A 125 8.98 15.57 -29.37
N GLY A 126 10.09 16.27 -29.13
CA GLY A 126 10.10 17.55 -28.41
C GLY A 126 9.70 17.49 -26.92
N GLY A 127 9.72 16.31 -26.30
CA GLY A 127 9.53 16.14 -24.86
C GLY A 127 10.82 15.72 -24.15
N ASP A 128 11.01 16.18 -22.91
CA ASP A 128 12.13 15.75 -22.09
C ASP A 128 12.03 14.24 -21.82
N PHE A 129 13.00 13.47 -22.33
CA PHE A 129 13.06 12.01 -22.16
C PHE A 129 12.98 11.62 -20.66
N GLU A 130 13.56 12.44 -19.80
CA GLU A 130 13.54 12.31 -18.33
C GLU A 130 12.12 12.42 -17.72
N ALA A 131 11.19 13.07 -18.40
CA ALA A 131 9.78 13.07 -17.99
C ALA A 131 9.07 11.75 -18.38
N MET A 132 9.54 11.09 -19.44
CA MET A 132 8.89 9.91 -20.00
C MET A 132 9.35 8.62 -19.33
N VAL A 133 10.65 8.45 -19.11
CA VAL A 133 11.27 7.25 -18.51
C VAL A 133 11.93 7.64 -17.20
N MET A 134 11.66 6.90 -16.13
CA MET A 134 12.26 7.11 -14.79
C MET A 134 13.23 5.99 -14.42
N PRO A 135 14.16 6.22 -13.46
CA PRO A 135 14.92 5.14 -12.86
C PRO A 135 13.95 4.08 -12.33
N TRP A 136 14.36 2.82 -12.43
CA TRP A 136 13.58 1.63 -12.09
C TRP A 136 12.49 1.20 -13.08
N ASP A 137 12.24 1.97 -14.15
CA ASP A 137 11.49 1.45 -15.30
C ASP A 137 12.23 0.24 -15.92
N TYR A 138 11.49 -0.67 -16.54
CA TYR A 138 12.04 -1.88 -17.14
C TYR A 138 12.16 -1.77 -18.64
N LEU A 139 13.33 -2.04 -19.17
CA LEU A 139 13.54 -2.36 -20.57
C LEU A 139 13.30 -3.86 -20.79
N VAL A 140 12.38 -4.17 -21.70
CA VAL A 140 12.17 -5.54 -22.20
C VAL A 140 12.52 -5.55 -23.67
N VAL A 141 13.54 -6.35 -24.02
CA VAL A 141 13.90 -6.61 -25.41
C VAL A 141 13.10 -7.81 -25.86
N ASN A 142 12.16 -7.63 -26.79
CA ASN A 142 11.19 -8.69 -27.12
C ASN A 142 11.87 -9.90 -27.78
N SER A 143 12.91 -9.66 -28.58
CA SER A 143 13.66 -10.71 -29.29
C SER A 143 14.38 -11.68 -28.35
N THR A 144 14.91 -11.20 -27.22
CA THR A 144 15.59 -12.03 -26.21
C THR A 144 14.68 -12.42 -25.05
N ARG A 145 13.52 -11.75 -24.90
CA ARG A 145 12.63 -11.81 -23.73
C ARG A 145 13.32 -11.48 -22.40
N GLN A 146 14.51 -10.89 -22.44
CA GLN A 146 15.20 -10.42 -21.25
C GLN A 146 14.59 -9.10 -20.80
N ALA A 147 14.33 -9.01 -19.50
CA ALA A 147 13.89 -7.80 -18.83
C ALA A 147 15.02 -7.30 -17.94
N THR A 148 15.30 -6.01 -18.02
CA THR A 148 16.33 -5.34 -17.21
C THR A 148 15.82 -3.98 -16.77
N TYR A 149 16.26 -3.48 -15.62
CA TYR A 149 15.80 -2.20 -15.08
C TYR A 149 16.84 -1.11 -15.33
N PHE A 150 16.38 0.13 -15.41
CA PHE A 150 17.26 1.29 -15.44
C PHE A 150 17.70 1.66 -14.03
N SER A 151 19.00 1.75 -13.78
CA SER A 151 19.55 2.08 -12.45
C SER A 151 19.66 3.58 -12.22
N ALA A 152 19.97 4.36 -13.26
CA ALA A 152 20.16 5.81 -13.19
C ALA A 152 20.11 6.45 -14.58
N TYR A 153 19.91 7.76 -14.61
CA TYR A 153 20.19 8.58 -15.80
C TYR A 153 21.71 8.76 -15.98
N GLY A 154 22.16 8.71 -17.22
CA GLY A 154 23.50 9.10 -17.62
C GLY A 154 23.61 10.62 -17.77
N ALA A 155 24.84 11.13 -17.85
CA ALA A 155 25.16 12.57 -17.80
C ALA A 155 24.53 13.44 -18.91
N SER A 156 23.99 12.84 -19.97
CA SER A 156 23.38 13.52 -21.11
C SER A 156 21.85 13.50 -21.12
N GLY A 157 21.21 12.93 -20.10
CA GLY A 157 19.73 12.79 -20.01
C GLY A 157 19.11 11.80 -21.02
N LYS A 158 19.83 11.42 -22.08
CA LYS A 158 19.43 10.48 -23.13
C LYS A 158 20.04 9.08 -22.99
N ILE A 159 20.96 8.93 -22.04
CA ILE A 159 21.61 7.66 -21.73
C ILE A 159 20.98 7.12 -20.45
N LEU A 160 20.56 5.86 -20.45
CA LEU A 160 20.16 5.16 -19.23
C LEU A 160 21.19 4.09 -18.90
N GLN A 161 21.61 4.04 -17.64
CA GLN A 161 22.40 2.93 -17.14
C GLN A 161 21.47 1.73 -16.91
N ILE A 162 21.82 0.59 -17.48
CA ILE A 162 21.09 -0.65 -17.34
C ILE A 162 21.79 -1.54 -16.30
N GLY A 163 21.02 -2.15 -15.40
CA GLY A 163 21.56 -3.10 -14.41
C GLY A 163 22.33 -4.27 -15.07
N ALA A 164 23.32 -4.81 -14.34
CA ALA A 164 24.32 -5.77 -14.85
C ALA A 164 23.79 -7.16 -15.28
N ASN A 165 22.48 -7.38 -15.28
CA ASN A 165 21.85 -8.69 -15.48
C ASN A 165 21.47 -9.01 -16.94
N LEU A 166 21.95 -8.25 -17.93
CA LEU A 166 21.91 -8.71 -19.31
C LEU A 166 22.95 -9.82 -19.47
N ASP A 167 22.50 -11.06 -19.72
CA ASP A 167 23.40 -12.17 -20.05
C ASP A 167 24.36 -11.67 -21.13
N ASP A 168 25.65 -11.64 -20.80
CA ASP A 168 26.68 -10.97 -21.58
C ASP A 168 26.59 -11.40 -23.04
N PRO A 169 26.00 -10.57 -23.93
CA PRO A 169 25.98 -10.95 -25.32
C PRO A 169 27.44 -10.83 -25.73
N ALA A 170 28.08 -11.96 -26.03
CA ALA A 170 29.49 -12.04 -26.42
C ALA A 170 29.83 -11.11 -27.62
N SER A 171 28.83 -10.50 -28.24
CA SER A 171 28.96 -9.36 -29.14
C SER A 171 28.07 -8.20 -28.67
N PRO A 172 28.57 -6.95 -28.70
CA PRO A 172 27.74 -5.78 -28.44
C PRO A 172 26.54 -5.82 -29.39
N ILE A 173 25.32 -5.68 -28.85
CA ILE A 173 24.10 -5.59 -29.65
C ILE A 173 24.15 -4.23 -30.37
N LYS A 174 24.85 -4.19 -31.51
CA LYS A 174 25.03 -3.00 -32.37
C LYS A 174 23.87 -2.78 -33.34
N ASN A 175 22.76 -3.49 -33.16
CA ASN A 175 21.62 -3.37 -34.04
C ASN A 175 20.65 -2.35 -33.45
N MET A 176 20.23 -1.39 -34.27
CA MET A 176 19.13 -0.49 -33.97
C MET A 176 17.86 -1.30 -33.73
N LEU A 177 17.61 -1.66 -32.48
CA LEU A 177 16.42 -2.42 -32.12
C LEU A 177 15.24 -1.45 -32.06
N ARG A 178 14.19 -1.74 -32.81
CA ARG A 178 12.82 -1.22 -32.55
C ARG A 178 11.97 -2.22 -31.78
N ASP A 179 12.46 -3.45 -31.67
CA ASP A 179 11.76 -4.57 -31.02
C ASP A 179 12.04 -4.60 -29.51
N TYR A 180 11.66 -3.53 -28.84
CA TYR A 180 11.72 -3.40 -27.40
C TYR A 180 10.50 -2.63 -26.87
N ARG A 181 10.25 -2.78 -25.58
CA ARG A 181 9.30 -1.95 -24.83
C ARG A 181 9.89 -1.54 -23.49
N ILE A 182 9.51 -0.36 -23.02
CA ILE A 182 9.79 0.12 -21.68
C ILE A 182 8.51 0.00 -20.87
N ILE A 183 8.53 -0.90 -19.88
CA ILE A 183 7.46 -1.05 -18.90
C ILE A 183 7.73 -0.01 -17.80
N ARG A 184 6.86 1.00 -17.75
CA ARG A 184 7.01 2.09 -16.78
C ARG A 184 6.48 1.68 -15.41
N GLN A 185 7.15 2.12 -14.35
CA GLN A 185 6.69 1.93 -12.98
C GLN A 185 5.47 2.81 -12.69
N ALA A 186 4.71 2.42 -11.67
CA ALA A 186 3.65 3.27 -11.15
C ALA A 186 4.23 4.55 -10.54
N ARG A 187 3.55 5.67 -10.73
CA ARG A 187 3.95 6.99 -10.24
C ARG A 187 2.88 7.54 -9.31
N PRO A 188 3.24 8.30 -8.27
CA PRO A 188 2.28 9.05 -7.47
C PRO A 188 1.35 9.87 -8.36
N VAL A 189 0.05 9.82 -8.07
CA VAL A 189 -0.92 10.67 -8.76
C VAL A 189 -0.73 12.11 -8.25
N PRO A 190 -0.52 13.10 -9.14
CA PRO A 190 -0.32 14.48 -8.72
C PRO A 190 -1.49 15.02 -7.89
N GLY A 191 -1.18 15.68 -6.77
CA GLY A 191 -2.17 16.28 -5.88
C GLY A 191 -2.84 15.32 -4.88
N GLU A 192 -2.55 14.02 -4.94
CA GLU A 192 -2.99 13.08 -3.90
C GLU A 192 -1.98 13.10 -2.73
N GLU A 193 -2.47 13.29 -1.51
CA GLU A 193 -1.65 13.21 -0.31
C GLU A 193 -1.51 11.74 0.16
N PRO A 194 -0.35 11.34 0.72
CA PRO A 194 -0.22 10.04 1.35
C PRO A 194 -1.21 9.87 2.52
N LEU A 195 -1.93 8.76 2.52
CA LEU A 195 -2.76 8.33 3.64
C LEU A 195 -1.87 7.77 4.75
N GLU A 196 -1.91 8.40 5.92
CA GLU A 196 -1.21 7.92 7.11
C GLU A 196 -2.11 6.97 7.94
N LEU A 197 -1.51 5.86 8.39
CA LEU A 197 -2.16 4.95 9.33
C LEU A 197 -2.29 5.57 10.72
N PRO A 198 -3.23 5.08 11.56
CA PRO A 198 -3.28 5.46 12.97
C PRO A 198 -1.94 5.24 13.68
N ILE A 199 -1.58 6.15 14.59
CA ILE A 199 -0.34 6.07 15.36
C ILE A 199 -0.27 4.73 16.09
N GLY A 200 0.89 4.07 16.02
CA GLY A 200 1.12 2.78 16.67
C GLY A 200 0.71 1.57 15.83
N TYR A 201 0.27 1.76 14.58
CA TYR A 201 -0.07 0.68 13.66
C TYR A 201 0.78 0.70 12.39
N GLU A 202 1.04 -0.48 11.86
CA GLU A 202 1.81 -0.71 10.64
C GLU A 202 1.19 -1.83 9.81
N ILE A 203 1.53 -1.87 8.52
CA ILE A 203 1.23 -3.00 7.63
C ILE A 203 2.51 -3.83 7.48
N MET A 204 2.38 -5.13 7.72
CA MET A 204 3.37 -6.15 7.48
C MET A 204 2.95 -7.00 6.26
N LEU A 205 3.91 -7.35 5.41
CA LEU A 205 3.66 -8.26 4.28
C LEU A 205 3.96 -9.73 4.62
N THR A 206 4.65 -9.98 5.73
CA THR A 206 4.95 -11.32 6.23
C THR A 206 5.05 -11.26 7.75
N PRO A 207 4.05 -11.76 8.49
CA PRO A 207 4.20 -12.02 9.92
C PRO A 207 5.36 -13.00 10.12
N SER A 208 6.20 -12.74 11.12
CA SER A 208 7.34 -13.59 11.44
C SER A 208 6.88 -15.06 11.62
N GLY A 209 7.52 -16.00 10.91
CA GLY A 209 7.23 -17.44 11.02
C GLY A 209 6.11 -18.00 10.14
N THR A 210 5.39 -17.18 9.35
CA THR A 210 4.38 -17.69 8.40
C THR A 210 4.97 -17.87 6.99
N PRO A 211 4.50 -18.85 6.18
CA PRO A 211 4.93 -18.99 4.80
C PRO A 211 4.67 -17.67 4.06
N ARG A 212 5.73 -17.07 3.52
CA ARG A 212 5.65 -15.83 2.75
C ARG A 212 4.54 -15.98 1.69
N SER A 213 3.55 -15.09 1.74
CA SER A 213 2.84 -14.72 0.51
C SER A 213 3.93 -14.42 -0.51
N GLN A 214 3.89 -15.06 -1.69
CA GLN A 214 4.87 -14.83 -2.73
C GLN A 214 4.67 -13.40 -3.25
N LEU A 215 5.31 -12.46 -2.57
CA LEU A 215 5.29 -11.06 -2.94
C LEU A 215 5.98 -10.94 -4.31
N PRO A 216 5.42 -10.15 -5.25
CA PRO A 216 6.15 -9.78 -6.45
C PRO A 216 7.50 -9.15 -6.06
N PRO A 217 8.53 -9.26 -6.92
CA PRO A 217 9.85 -8.71 -6.64
C PRO A 217 9.73 -7.23 -6.27
N VAL A 218 10.14 -6.91 -5.05
CA VAL A 218 10.15 -5.56 -4.49
C VAL A 218 11.29 -4.80 -5.17
N ILE A 219 10.95 -3.76 -5.93
CA ILE A 219 11.92 -2.92 -6.65
C ILE A 219 12.01 -1.60 -5.91
N GLY A 220 13.17 -1.31 -5.33
CA GLY A 220 13.26 -0.31 -4.27
C GLY A 220 12.64 -0.85 -2.96
N SER A 221 12.28 0.03 -2.04
CA SER A 221 11.69 -0.35 -0.74
C SER A 221 10.15 -0.31 -0.74
N ASN A 222 9.53 0.16 -1.83
CA ASN A 222 8.08 0.33 -1.96
C ASN A 222 7.38 -0.96 -2.43
N TYR A 223 6.12 -1.12 -2.03
CA TYR A 223 5.27 -2.22 -2.49
C TYR A 223 4.01 -1.69 -3.16
N ASP A 224 3.84 -1.96 -4.45
CA ASP A 224 2.69 -1.50 -5.22
C ASP A 224 1.63 -2.59 -5.32
N ILE A 225 0.35 -2.21 -5.23
CA ILE A 225 -0.82 -3.05 -5.47
C ILE A 225 -1.61 -2.37 -6.58
N LEU A 226 -1.45 -2.85 -7.81
CA LEU A 226 -2.04 -2.27 -9.00
C LEU A 226 -3.31 -3.01 -9.42
N PHE A 227 -4.28 -2.28 -9.96
CA PHE A 227 -5.50 -2.82 -10.54
C PHE A 227 -5.56 -2.55 -12.04
N ASP A 228 -6.06 -3.52 -12.80
CA ASP A 228 -6.34 -3.37 -14.22
C ASP A 228 -7.70 -2.67 -14.45
N MET A 229 -8.04 -2.47 -15.72
CA MET A 229 -9.29 -1.82 -16.12
C MET A 229 -10.54 -2.67 -15.82
N ALA A 230 -10.39 -3.97 -15.62
CA ALA A 230 -11.46 -4.87 -15.19
C ALA A 230 -11.63 -4.84 -13.65
N GLY A 231 -10.67 -4.27 -12.93
CA GLY A 231 -10.61 -4.20 -11.47
C GLY A 231 -9.87 -5.37 -10.83
N GLY A 232 -9.27 -6.28 -11.61
CA GLY A 232 -8.42 -7.35 -11.11
C GLY A 232 -7.03 -6.82 -10.71
N ASN A 233 -6.30 -7.58 -9.89
CA ASN A 233 -4.92 -7.24 -9.52
C ASN A 233 -3.98 -7.42 -10.73
N ALA A 234 -3.29 -6.34 -11.10
CA ALA A 234 -2.41 -6.24 -12.26
C ALA A 234 -0.91 -6.41 -11.93
N ASN A 235 -0.56 -6.75 -10.69
CA ASN A 235 0.83 -6.94 -10.31
C ASN A 235 1.47 -8.09 -11.11
N ILE A 236 2.56 -7.76 -11.83
CA ILE A 236 3.28 -8.73 -12.65
C ILE A 236 3.89 -9.81 -11.75
N GLY A 237 3.67 -11.07 -12.11
CA GLY A 237 4.25 -12.23 -11.42
C GLY A 237 3.50 -12.70 -10.17
N ASN A 238 2.48 -11.97 -9.69
CA ASN A 238 1.67 -12.44 -8.59
C ASN A 238 0.45 -13.22 -9.11
N ASN A 239 0.47 -14.54 -8.91
CA ASN A 239 -0.64 -15.40 -9.27
C ASN A 239 -1.67 -15.64 -8.16
N GLN A 240 -1.48 -15.04 -6.99
CA GLN A 240 -2.24 -15.27 -5.78
C GLN A 240 -2.97 -14.01 -5.31
N ASP A 241 -3.87 -14.19 -4.34
CA ASP A 241 -4.46 -13.09 -3.58
C ASP A 241 -3.38 -12.36 -2.76
N VAL A 242 -3.57 -11.06 -2.54
CA VAL A 242 -2.68 -10.25 -1.70
C VAL A 242 -3.27 -10.14 -0.31
N PHE A 243 -2.47 -10.45 0.70
CA PHE A 243 -2.86 -10.29 2.10
C PHE A 243 -1.96 -9.23 2.74
N LEU A 244 -2.59 -8.20 3.29
CA LEU A 244 -1.91 -7.16 4.08
C LEU A 244 -2.24 -7.41 5.54
N TRP A 245 -1.21 -7.51 6.36
CA TRP A 245 -1.38 -7.74 7.79
C TRP A 245 -1.24 -6.42 8.51
N MET A 246 -2.28 -5.94 9.17
CA MET A 246 -2.22 -4.72 9.95
C MET A 246 -2.01 -5.06 11.42
N HIS A 247 -0.90 -4.56 11.97
CA HIS A 247 -0.36 -4.95 13.26
C HIS A 247 -0.07 -3.73 14.13
N LYS A 248 -0.16 -3.90 15.45
CA LYS A 248 0.26 -2.90 16.42
C LYS A 248 1.78 -2.94 16.60
N ILE A 249 2.45 -1.82 16.36
CA ILE A 249 3.92 -1.69 16.43
C ILE A 249 4.42 -2.15 17.81
N GLY A 250 5.35 -3.10 17.81
CA GLY A 250 5.99 -3.64 19.02
C GLY A 250 5.14 -4.62 19.81
N SER A 251 3.92 -4.95 19.36
CA SER A 251 3.13 -6.03 19.95
C SER A 251 3.71 -7.39 19.56
N SER A 252 3.60 -8.38 20.44
CA SER A 252 3.83 -9.79 20.11
C SER A 252 2.53 -10.59 20.01
N ASP A 253 1.40 -9.95 20.35
CA ASP A 253 0.08 -10.55 20.18
C ASP A 253 -0.43 -10.29 18.76
N TYR A 254 -0.57 -11.37 18.01
CA TYR A 254 -1.07 -11.38 16.63
C TYR A 254 -2.56 -11.71 16.55
N ASN A 255 -3.22 -12.03 17.68
CA ASN A 255 -4.64 -12.43 17.67
C ASN A 255 -5.58 -11.23 17.55
N SER A 256 -5.12 -10.05 17.97
CA SER A 256 -5.87 -8.80 17.88
C SER A 256 -5.62 -8.03 16.58
N ASP A 257 -4.93 -8.62 15.61
CA ASP A 257 -4.60 -7.94 14.36
C ASP A 257 -5.76 -7.98 13.35
N ALA A 258 -5.58 -7.32 12.21
CA ALA A 258 -6.51 -7.39 11.10
C ALA A 258 -5.79 -7.82 9.82
N ILE A 259 -6.42 -8.70 9.04
CA ILE A 259 -5.95 -9.14 7.74
C ILE A 259 -6.83 -8.52 6.67
N ILE A 260 -6.22 -7.77 5.76
CA ILE A 260 -6.88 -7.21 4.60
C ILE A 260 -6.55 -8.09 3.41
N ALA A 261 -7.56 -8.78 2.86
CA ALA A 261 -7.40 -9.64 1.69
C ALA A 261 -7.84 -8.89 0.44
N ILE A 262 -7.05 -9.00 -0.62
CA ILE A 262 -7.32 -8.41 -1.94
C ILE A 262 -7.30 -9.54 -2.96
N ARG A 263 -8.48 -9.84 -3.52
CA ARG A 263 -8.67 -10.94 -4.46
C ARG A 263 -8.02 -10.64 -5.80
N LYS A 264 -7.25 -11.58 -6.33
CA LYS A 264 -6.56 -11.38 -7.61
C LYS A 264 -7.52 -11.12 -8.76
N ARG A 265 -8.56 -11.95 -8.92
CA ARG A 265 -9.43 -11.92 -10.10
C ARG A 265 -10.39 -10.74 -10.12
N THR A 266 -10.92 -10.36 -8.96
CA THR A 266 -12.00 -9.36 -8.85
C THR A 266 -11.53 -8.04 -8.24
N GLY A 267 -10.33 -8.02 -7.64
CA GLY A 267 -9.88 -6.93 -6.78
C GLY A 267 -10.82 -6.67 -5.60
N ALA A 268 -11.67 -7.64 -5.22
CA ALA A 268 -12.50 -7.53 -4.03
C ALA A 268 -11.60 -7.38 -2.79
N VAL A 269 -12.00 -6.52 -1.87
CA VAL A 269 -11.23 -6.19 -0.67
C VAL A 269 -12.08 -6.50 0.55
N GLY A 270 -11.59 -7.40 1.40
CA GLY A 270 -12.23 -7.77 2.67
C GLY A 270 -11.28 -7.56 3.85
N VAL A 271 -11.85 -7.36 5.03
CA VAL A 271 -11.12 -7.27 6.30
C VAL A 271 -11.55 -8.44 7.18
N PHE A 272 -10.58 -9.18 7.70
CA PHE A 272 -10.79 -10.42 8.44
C PHE A 272 -9.97 -10.40 9.72
N SER A 273 -10.49 -11.06 10.76
CA SER A 273 -9.66 -11.43 11.91
C SER A 273 -8.68 -12.54 11.51
N PRO A 274 -7.49 -12.58 12.12
CA PRO A 274 -6.56 -13.69 11.98
C PRO A 274 -7.22 -15.04 12.30
N GLY A 275 -6.90 -16.04 11.49
CA GLY A 275 -7.25 -17.44 11.73
C GLY A 275 -6.48 -18.06 12.91
N PRO A 276 -6.71 -19.36 13.19
CA PRO A 276 -5.91 -20.08 14.17
C PRO A 276 -4.43 -20.11 13.77
N ALA A 277 -3.53 -20.27 14.74
CA ALA A 277 -2.07 -20.26 14.52
C ALA A 277 -1.57 -21.25 13.44
N THR A 278 -2.32 -22.31 13.13
CA THR A 278 -1.99 -23.27 12.06
C THR A 278 -2.20 -22.71 10.66
N ASP A 279 -3.20 -21.84 10.47
CA ASP A 279 -3.43 -21.11 9.22
C ASP A 279 -4.11 -19.77 9.53
N VAL A 280 -3.27 -18.75 9.73
CA VAL A 280 -3.71 -17.40 10.04
C VAL A 280 -4.53 -16.77 8.91
N PHE A 281 -4.43 -17.28 7.67
CA PHE A 281 -5.18 -16.78 6.52
C PHE A 281 -6.45 -17.58 6.23
N LEU A 282 -6.84 -18.53 7.10
CA LEU A 282 -7.98 -19.42 6.86
C LEU A 282 -9.25 -18.66 6.47
N PHE A 283 -9.64 -17.66 7.27
CA PHE A 283 -10.84 -16.86 7.02
C PHE A 283 -10.69 -15.95 5.79
N ALA A 284 -9.50 -15.41 5.59
CA ALA A 284 -9.19 -14.54 4.46
C ALA A 284 -9.15 -15.31 3.12
N ARG A 285 -8.87 -16.61 3.13
CA ARG A 285 -8.84 -17.44 1.91
C ARG A 285 -10.21 -17.94 1.49
N ASP A 286 -11.14 -18.15 2.42
CA ASP A 286 -12.47 -18.67 2.12
C ASP A 286 -13.33 -17.59 1.41
N PRO A 287 -13.67 -17.78 0.12
CA PRO A 287 -14.47 -16.80 -0.61
C PRO A 287 -15.90 -16.67 -0.09
N ARG A 288 -16.43 -17.68 0.64
CA ARG A 288 -17.82 -17.68 1.13
C ARG A 288 -18.04 -16.64 2.24
N VAL A 289 -16.99 -16.30 2.97
CA VAL A 289 -17.06 -15.33 4.08
C VAL A 289 -17.31 -13.92 3.55
N GLU A 290 -17.01 -13.65 2.28
CA GLU A 290 -17.25 -12.36 1.63
C GLU A 290 -18.69 -12.19 1.11
N GLY A 291 -19.53 -13.23 1.17
CA GLY A 291 -20.89 -13.20 0.63
C GLY A 291 -20.95 -13.08 -0.90
N LEU A 292 -19.88 -13.54 -1.59
CA LEU A 292 -19.75 -13.60 -3.05
C LEU A 292 -20.18 -14.95 -3.63
#